data_AF-A0AAE1V1P0-F1
#
_entry.id   AF-A0AAE1V1P0-F1
#
_cell.length_a   1.000
_cell.length_b   1.000
_cell.length_c   1.000
_cell.angle_alpha   90.00
_cell.angle_beta   90.00
_cell.angle_gamma   90.00
#
_symmetry.space_group_name_H-M   'P 1'
#
loop_
_entity.id
_entity.type
_entity.pdbx_description
1 polymer ?
#
loop_
_entity_poly.entity_id
_entity_poly.type
_entity_poly.pdbx_seq_one_letter_code
_entity_poly.pdbx_strand_id
1 'polypeptide(L)'
;MWFLKIGTQQLGLLGQVSLFFSSTPLNLLPLQFNWSAFFQFSMTAQNTVQTWNLNNVKPTIVACSHSDANQKLDPQIEELKDEELRILLVPKLEDLPFTPPSAVESNFVTYFAPDFMKPGHDQYVHRHANGLCIIGLASTHIAFKDEGGVTLVDFNVGKSDRSGHKVTGKRKKNAQHFESNTALCKARTNDTSYIVRCCVKGSLLEVNDRLIKQPELLNSSADREGYIAIIMPKPADWVKAKATLLGIEEYRELRKDMLLQAL
;
A
#
# COMPACT_ATOMS: atom_id res chain seq x y z
N MET A 1 31.61 14.05 48.40
CA MET A 1 31.63 14.60 49.78
C MET A 1 30.21 14.52 50.32
N TRP A 2 30.06 13.77 51.42
CA TRP A 2 28.96 13.65 52.38
C TRP A 2 27.96 14.85 52.45
N PHE A 3 26.66 14.76 52.81
CA PHE A 3 25.91 13.84 53.66
C PHE A 3 24.40 13.86 53.31
N LEU A 4 23.76 12.76 53.72
CA LEU A 4 22.34 12.42 53.83
C LEU A 4 21.58 13.29 54.86
N LYS A 5 20.28 13.57 54.65
CA LYS A 5 19.29 13.55 55.74
C LYS A 5 17.90 13.18 55.25
N ILE A 6 17.38 12.10 55.84
CA ILE A 6 16.05 11.51 55.66
C ILE A 6 15.11 12.15 56.69
N GLY A 7 13.84 12.36 56.33
CA GLY A 7 12.76 12.65 57.25
C GLY A 7 11.46 11.99 56.76
N THR A 8 10.82 11.24 57.64
CA THR A 8 9.76 10.25 57.42
C THR A 8 8.40 10.70 58.00
N GLN A 9 7.32 10.08 57.48
CA GLN A 9 5.95 9.91 58.03
C GLN A 9 4.98 11.12 58.00
N GLN A 10 3.65 10.97 58.06
CA GLN A 10 2.60 10.10 57.48
C GLN A 10 1.26 10.71 57.94
N LEU A 11 0.18 10.59 57.14
CA LEU A 11 -1.26 10.69 57.47
C LEU A 11 -1.87 12.03 57.95
N GLY A 12 -2.98 12.43 57.33
CA GLY A 12 -3.92 13.41 57.89
C GLY A 12 -4.92 14.00 56.90
N LEU A 13 -6.17 13.55 57.00
CA LEU A 13 -7.37 13.92 56.24
C LEU A 13 -7.86 15.39 56.41
N LEU A 14 -8.76 15.77 55.50
CA LEU A 14 -9.81 16.83 55.51
C LEU A 14 -9.47 18.21 54.91
N GLY A 15 -10.32 18.61 53.94
CA GLY A 15 -10.47 20.01 53.53
C GLY A 15 -10.94 20.18 52.09
N GLN A 16 -12.26 20.16 51.87
CA GLN A 16 -12.88 20.73 50.67
C GLN A 16 -12.56 22.23 50.58
N VAL A 17 -12.21 22.72 49.39
CA VAL A 17 -12.45 24.12 49.00
C VAL A 17 -12.93 24.14 47.56
N SER A 18 -14.20 24.49 47.38
CA SER A 18 -14.81 24.89 46.12
C SER A 18 -14.62 26.38 45.93
N LEU A 19 -14.16 26.81 44.74
CA LEU A 19 -14.32 28.19 44.27
C LEU A 19 -14.84 28.16 42.82
N PHE A 20 -16.03 28.72 42.65
CA PHE A 20 -16.69 29.04 41.38
C PHE A 20 -16.27 30.42 40.91
N PHE A 21 -16.03 30.62 39.60
CA PHE A 21 -16.28 31.85 38.82
C PHE A 21 -16.33 31.44 37.33
N SER A 22 -17.52 31.28 36.74
CA SER A 22 -18.33 32.24 35.96
C SER A 22 -17.96 32.37 34.46
N SER A 23 -18.87 31.87 33.61
CA SER A 23 -19.34 32.31 32.27
C SER A 23 -18.63 33.50 31.59
N THR A 24 -18.36 33.56 30.28
CA THR A 24 -19.16 33.22 29.07
C THR A 24 -18.28 33.37 27.79
N PRO A 25 -18.74 32.96 26.59
CA PRO A 25 -17.90 32.48 25.47
C PRO A 25 -17.67 33.50 24.34
N LEU A 26 -16.70 33.23 23.45
CA LEU A 26 -16.70 33.82 22.10
C LEU A 26 -15.92 32.98 21.05
N ASN A 27 -16.66 32.60 20.02
CA ASN A 27 -16.37 32.48 18.58
C ASN A 27 -15.43 31.41 17.97
N LEU A 28 -16.09 30.64 17.08
CA LEU A 28 -15.56 29.92 15.92
C LEU A 28 -14.76 30.83 14.96
N LEU A 29 -13.80 30.24 14.25
CA LEU A 29 -13.69 30.22 12.77
C LEU A 29 -12.62 29.18 12.32
N PRO A 30 -12.69 28.68 11.07
CA PRO A 30 -12.05 27.44 10.63
C PRO A 30 -10.64 27.68 10.06
N LEU A 31 -9.70 26.79 10.38
CA LEU A 31 -8.41 26.74 9.71
C LEU A 31 -8.53 25.98 8.40
N GLN A 32 -8.49 26.71 7.29
CA GLN A 32 -8.24 26.17 5.97
C GLN A 32 -6.78 25.73 5.85
N PHE A 33 -6.57 24.48 5.44
CA PHE A 33 -5.27 23.94 5.10
C PHE A 33 -4.86 24.42 3.70
N ASN A 34 -3.82 25.24 3.64
CA ASN A 34 -3.16 25.66 2.41
C ASN A 34 -2.20 24.56 1.94
N TRP A 35 -2.49 23.96 0.79
CA TRP A 35 -1.57 23.11 0.04
C TRP A 35 -0.64 24.00 -0.78
N SER A 36 0.51 24.34 -0.22
CA SER A 36 1.67 24.73 -1.02
C SER A 36 2.94 24.55 -0.21
N ALA A 37 3.91 23.92 -0.87
CA ALA A 37 5.35 24.04 -0.65
C ALA A 37 6.09 22.84 -0.02
N PHE A 38 6.99 22.31 -0.87
CA PHE A 38 8.24 21.61 -0.59
C PHE A 38 8.25 20.09 -0.43
N PHE A 39 7.99 19.44 -1.56
CA PHE A 39 8.75 18.27 -2.02
C PHE A 39 10.18 18.71 -2.36
N GLN A 40 11.18 18.20 -1.64
CA GLN A 40 12.56 18.20 -2.12
C GLN A 40 13.33 17.03 -1.52
N PHE A 41 13.41 15.93 -2.26
CA PHE A 41 14.61 15.07 -2.22
C PHE A 41 14.76 14.26 -3.50
N SER A 42 15.80 14.66 -4.25
CA SER A 42 16.67 13.93 -5.16
C SER A 42 16.37 12.44 -5.41
N MET A 43 16.10 12.11 -6.68
CA MET A 43 16.44 10.81 -7.27
C MET A 43 17.43 11.03 -8.40
N THR A 44 18.61 10.45 -8.25
CA THR A 44 19.60 10.26 -9.31
C THR A 44 19.17 9.03 -10.12
N ALA A 45 18.74 9.22 -11.37
CA ALA A 45 18.63 8.16 -12.35
C ALA A 45 19.37 8.62 -13.61
N GLN A 46 20.54 8.02 -13.82
CA GLN A 46 21.27 8.13 -15.07
C GLN A 46 20.55 7.25 -16.10
N ASN A 47 19.97 7.86 -17.13
CA ASN A 47 19.70 7.20 -18.39
C ASN A 47 20.11 8.15 -19.52
N THR A 48 21.09 7.68 -20.28
CA THR A 48 21.63 8.23 -21.52
C THR A 48 20.53 8.54 -22.52
N VAL A 49 20.38 9.82 -22.85
CA VAL A 49 19.64 10.28 -24.03
C VAL A 49 20.66 10.74 -25.07
N GLN A 50 20.58 10.14 -26.25
CA GLN A 50 21.38 10.51 -27.40
C GLN A 50 21.11 11.97 -27.78
N THR A 51 22.19 12.71 -27.94
CA THR A 51 22.23 14.10 -28.35
C THR A 51 21.78 14.23 -29.80
N TRP A 52 20.65 14.89 -30.04
CA TRP A 52 20.42 15.56 -31.32
C TRP A 52 20.84 17.02 -31.16
N ASN A 53 21.95 17.37 -31.80
CA ASN A 53 22.43 18.73 -31.97
C ASN A 53 21.40 19.54 -32.77
N LEU A 54 20.88 20.61 -32.17
CA LEU A 54 20.38 21.77 -32.89
C LEU A 54 21.00 23.01 -32.27
N ASN A 55 22.23 23.27 -32.68
CA ASN A 55 22.79 24.61 -32.59
C ASN A 55 21.92 25.54 -33.44
N ASN A 56 21.63 26.71 -32.85
CA ASN A 56 21.35 27.97 -33.53
C ASN A 56 19.89 28.32 -33.83
N VAL A 57 19.13 28.73 -32.81
CA VAL A 57 18.09 29.77 -32.97
C VAL A 57 18.13 30.72 -31.76
N LYS A 58 18.53 31.98 -31.99
CA LYS A 58 18.39 33.07 -31.01
C LYS A 58 16.89 33.34 -30.76
N PRO A 59 16.42 33.52 -29.51
CA PRO A 59 15.08 34.01 -29.27
C PRO A 59 15.05 35.52 -29.57
N THR A 60 14.56 35.89 -30.75
CA THR A 60 14.19 37.28 -31.04
C THR A 60 12.82 37.52 -30.40
N ILE A 61 12.80 38.30 -29.32
CA ILE A 61 11.57 38.85 -28.77
C ILE A 61 11.05 39.89 -29.77
N VAL A 62 10.04 39.52 -30.55
CA VAL A 62 9.28 40.45 -31.38
C VAL A 62 8.09 40.94 -30.57
N ALA A 63 8.04 42.24 -30.32
CA ALA A 63 6.88 42.90 -29.73
C ALA A 63 5.71 42.86 -30.73
N CYS A 64 4.55 42.36 -30.32
CA CYS A 64 3.34 42.44 -31.13
C CYS A 64 2.72 43.84 -31.00
N SER A 65 3.01 44.68 -31.98
CA SER A 65 2.15 45.77 -32.41
C SER A 65 0.82 45.20 -32.92
N HIS A 66 -0.30 45.71 -32.41
CA HIS A 66 -1.61 45.50 -33.01
C HIS A 66 -1.61 46.05 -34.44
N SER A 67 -1.47 45.16 -35.41
CA SER A 67 -1.81 45.42 -36.79
C SER A 67 -2.76 44.32 -37.23
N ASP A 68 -4.03 44.71 -37.34
CA ASP A 68 -5.10 43.94 -37.98
C ASP A 68 -4.68 43.61 -39.42
N ALA A 69 -4.03 42.46 -39.59
CA ALA A 69 -3.90 41.79 -40.86
C ALA A 69 -4.77 40.54 -40.74
N ASN A 70 -6.01 40.68 -41.23
CA ASN A 70 -6.94 39.59 -41.45
C ASN A 70 -6.37 38.67 -42.56
N GLN A 71 -5.30 37.95 -42.26
CA GLN A 71 -4.92 36.75 -43.00
C GLN A 71 -5.92 35.69 -42.59
N LYS A 72 -6.97 35.59 -43.40
CA LYS A 72 -7.89 34.47 -43.41
C LYS A 72 -7.03 33.21 -43.54
N LEU A 73 -6.71 32.56 -42.43
CA LEU A 73 -6.08 31.25 -42.46
C LEU A 73 -7.01 30.37 -43.31
N ASP A 74 -6.46 29.68 -44.30
CA ASP A 74 -7.26 28.81 -45.14
C ASP A 74 -8.09 27.90 -44.21
N PRO A 75 -9.42 27.84 -44.36
CA PRO A 75 -10.28 27.05 -43.47
C PRO A 75 -9.82 25.60 -43.34
N GLN A 76 -9.22 25.09 -44.43
CA GLN A 76 -8.63 23.76 -44.51
C GLN A 76 -7.45 23.56 -43.55
N ILE A 77 -6.64 24.58 -43.28
CA ILE A 77 -5.49 24.51 -42.36
C ILE A 77 -5.95 24.49 -40.90
N GLU A 78 -7.01 25.22 -40.54
CA GLU A 78 -7.59 25.13 -39.19
C GLU A 78 -8.29 23.79 -38.97
N GLU A 79 -9.05 23.32 -39.96
CA GLU A 79 -9.77 22.04 -39.89
C GLU A 79 -8.82 20.84 -39.78
N LEU A 80 -7.69 20.87 -40.50
CA LEU A 80 -6.64 19.85 -40.40
C LEU A 80 -5.93 19.86 -39.03
N LYS A 81 -5.65 21.04 -38.47
CA LYS A 81 -5.06 21.16 -37.12
C LYS A 81 -6.01 20.67 -36.05
N ASP A 82 -7.29 20.98 -36.18
CA ASP A 82 -8.32 20.50 -35.27
C ASP A 82 -8.46 18.98 -35.35
N GLU A 83 -8.31 18.37 -36.52
CA GLU A 83 -8.33 16.92 -36.67
C GLU A 83 -7.07 16.25 -36.09
N GLU A 84 -5.89 16.80 -36.33
CA GLU A 84 -4.65 16.31 -35.68
C GLU A 84 -4.73 16.44 -34.16
N LEU A 85 -5.27 17.55 -33.64
CA LEU A 85 -5.52 17.74 -32.22
C LEU A 85 -6.56 16.75 -31.70
N ARG A 86 -7.64 16.47 -32.44
CA ARG A 86 -8.64 15.47 -32.07
C ARG A 86 -8.04 14.07 -31.99
N ILE A 87 -7.19 13.69 -32.92
CA ILE A 87 -6.48 12.40 -32.93
C ILE A 87 -5.52 12.29 -31.74
N LEU A 88 -4.88 13.38 -31.32
CA LEU A 88 -4.00 13.39 -30.15
C LEU A 88 -4.75 13.41 -28.80
N LEU A 89 -5.91 14.06 -28.75
CA LEU A 89 -6.68 14.26 -27.51
C LEU A 89 -7.62 13.10 -27.20
N VAL A 90 -8.10 12.38 -28.22
CA VAL A 90 -9.06 11.28 -28.06
C VAL A 90 -8.32 9.96 -28.24
N PRO A 91 -8.08 9.18 -27.16
CA PRO A 91 -7.52 7.85 -27.31
C PRO A 91 -8.47 6.98 -28.14
N LYS A 92 -7.90 6.12 -28.99
CA LYS A 92 -8.72 5.22 -29.81
C LYS A 92 -9.49 4.28 -28.90
N LEU A 93 -10.75 4.03 -29.24
CA LEU A 93 -11.60 3.11 -28.47
C LEU A 93 -10.99 1.71 -28.38
N GLU A 94 -10.27 1.30 -29.43
CA GLU A 94 -9.53 0.04 -29.54
C GLU A 94 -8.37 -0.09 -28.53
N ASP A 95 -7.81 1.04 -28.09
CA ASP A 95 -6.67 1.08 -27.16
C ASP A 95 -7.14 1.07 -25.69
N LEU A 96 -8.44 1.25 -25.44
CA LEU A 96 -9.00 1.23 -24.09
C LEU A 96 -9.27 -0.22 -23.65
N PRO A 97 -8.93 -0.57 -22.40
CA PRO A 97 -9.27 -1.88 -21.88
C PRO A 97 -10.79 -2.03 -21.79
N PHE A 98 -11.30 -3.24 -22.10
CA PHE A 98 -12.72 -3.55 -22.07
C PHE A 98 -13.37 -3.25 -20.69
N THR A 99 -12.61 -3.47 -19.62
CA THR A 99 -12.98 -3.08 -18.27
C THR A 99 -11.85 -2.29 -17.63
N PRO A 100 -12.15 -1.26 -16.83
CA PRO A 100 -11.12 -0.53 -16.11
C PRO A 100 -10.37 -1.49 -15.16
N PRO A 101 -9.05 -1.30 -14.98
CA PRO A 101 -8.28 -2.12 -14.05
C PRO A 101 -8.80 -1.94 -12.62
N SER A 102 -8.73 -3.00 -11.84
CA SER A 102 -9.10 -2.96 -10.42
C SER A 102 -8.15 -2.07 -9.60
N ALA A 103 -8.57 -1.73 -8.38
CA ALA A 103 -7.73 -0.97 -7.45
C ALA A 103 -6.42 -1.72 -7.09
N VAL A 104 -6.43 -3.07 -7.11
CA VAL A 104 -5.23 -3.86 -6.85
C VAL A 104 -4.28 -3.78 -8.05
N GLU A 105 -4.79 -4.01 -9.26
CA GLU A 105 -3.99 -4.00 -10.49
C GLU A 105 -3.37 -2.63 -10.80
N SER A 106 -4.09 -1.54 -10.50
CA SER A 106 -3.62 -0.18 -10.76
C SER A 106 -2.62 0.33 -9.71
N ASN A 107 -2.79 -0.02 -8.44
CA ASN A 107 -1.99 0.55 -7.35
C ASN A 107 -0.85 -0.35 -6.86
N PHE A 108 -0.86 -1.64 -7.20
CA PHE A 108 0.08 -2.60 -6.64
C PHE A 108 0.77 -3.46 -7.70
N VAL A 109 2.02 -3.83 -7.40
CA VAL A 109 2.73 -4.89 -8.12
C VAL A 109 2.65 -6.16 -7.29
N THR A 110 2.15 -7.24 -7.87
CA THR A 110 1.97 -8.51 -7.18
C THR A 110 3.20 -9.40 -7.34
N TYR A 111 3.66 -9.90 -6.21
CA TYR A 111 4.71 -10.91 -6.13
C TYR A 111 4.19 -12.16 -5.41
N PHE A 112 4.82 -13.30 -5.64
CA PHE A 112 4.43 -14.56 -5.03
C PHE A 112 5.58 -15.23 -4.28
N ALA A 113 5.27 -15.82 -3.14
CA ALA A 113 6.12 -16.68 -2.35
C ALA A 113 5.60 -18.12 -2.49
N PRO A 114 6.05 -18.88 -3.51
CA PRO A 114 5.63 -20.27 -3.68
C PRO A 114 6.22 -21.16 -2.57
N ASP A 115 5.48 -22.20 -2.18
CA ASP A 115 5.95 -23.25 -1.27
C ASP A 115 6.57 -22.72 0.03
N PHE A 116 6.03 -21.65 0.59
CA PHE A 116 6.70 -20.92 1.67
C PHE A 116 6.78 -21.80 2.94
N MET A 117 7.98 -22.31 3.22
CA MET A 117 8.32 -23.33 4.23
C MET A 117 7.78 -24.75 3.98
N LYS A 118 6.68 -24.90 3.23
CA LYS A 118 6.04 -26.19 2.96
C LYS A 118 5.46 -26.20 1.53
N PRO A 119 5.48 -27.35 0.83
CA PRO A 119 4.87 -27.46 -0.50
C PRO A 119 3.38 -27.10 -0.50
N GLY A 120 2.94 -26.31 -1.49
CA GLY A 120 1.57 -25.83 -1.65
C GLY A 120 1.17 -24.67 -0.74
N HIS A 121 2.07 -24.15 0.10
CA HIS A 121 1.81 -23.00 0.97
C HIS A 121 2.13 -21.68 0.28
N ASP A 122 1.43 -21.42 -0.83
CA ASP A 122 1.65 -20.25 -1.68
C ASP A 122 1.01 -18.98 -1.09
N GLN A 123 1.79 -17.90 -0.99
CA GLN A 123 1.32 -16.60 -0.51
C GLN A 123 1.63 -15.52 -1.54
N TYR A 124 0.80 -14.49 -1.61
CA TYR A 124 1.09 -13.31 -2.41
C TYR A 124 1.56 -12.14 -1.54
N VAL A 125 2.28 -11.22 -2.18
CA VAL A 125 2.71 -9.94 -1.62
C VAL A 125 2.40 -8.84 -2.64
N HIS A 126 1.38 -8.02 -2.37
CA HIS A 126 1.08 -6.83 -3.17
C HIS A 126 1.93 -5.66 -2.68
N ARG A 127 2.82 -5.16 -3.54
CA ARG A 127 3.71 -4.05 -3.24
C ARG A 127 3.14 -2.74 -3.80
N HIS A 128 2.85 -1.79 -2.92
CA HIS A 128 2.51 -0.43 -3.30
C HIS A 128 3.76 0.43 -3.55
N ALA A 129 3.64 1.47 -4.37
CA ALA A 129 4.71 2.45 -4.63
C ALA A 129 5.20 3.13 -3.33
N ASN A 130 4.30 3.40 -2.39
CA ASN A 130 4.61 3.97 -1.06
C ASN A 130 5.40 3.04 -0.13
N GLY A 131 5.74 1.83 -0.58
CA GLY A 131 6.53 0.88 0.19
C GLY A 131 5.73 -0.07 1.08
N LEU A 132 4.40 0.06 1.12
CA LEU A 132 3.52 -0.87 1.82
C LEU A 132 3.46 -2.23 1.10
N CYS A 133 3.39 -3.29 1.88
CA CYS A 133 3.20 -4.66 1.40
C CYS A 133 1.93 -5.23 2.03
N ILE A 134 1.00 -5.69 1.20
CA ILE A 134 -0.18 -6.44 1.63
C ILE A 134 0.12 -7.92 1.40
N ILE A 135 -0.12 -8.74 2.42
CA ILE A 135 0.13 -10.19 2.37
C ILE A 135 -1.20 -10.93 2.45
N GLY A 136 -1.33 -11.99 1.66
CA GLY A 136 -2.45 -12.92 1.73
C GLY A 136 -2.12 -14.27 1.11
N LEU A 137 -3.14 -15.12 1.01
CA LEU A 137 -3.02 -16.46 0.42
C LEU A 137 -3.17 -16.39 -1.10
N ALA A 138 -2.27 -17.02 -1.84
CA ALA A 138 -2.43 -17.14 -3.28
C ALA A 138 -3.55 -18.13 -3.63
N SER A 139 -4.19 -17.97 -4.78
CA SER A 139 -5.33 -18.81 -5.20
C SER A 139 -4.99 -20.31 -5.31
N THR A 140 -3.72 -20.66 -5.51
CA THR A 140 -3.24 -22.05 -5.60
C THR A 140 -2.89 -22.65 -4.23
N HIS A 141 -3.01 -21.89 -3.14
CA HIS A 141 -2.70 -22.36 -1.79
C HIS A 141 -3.55 -23.58 -1.42
N ILE A 142 -2.93 -24.58 -0.79
CA ILE A 142 -3.56 -25.87 -0.47
C ILE A 142 -4.82 -25.74 0.40
N ALA A 143 -4.88 -24.72 1.28
CA ALA A 143 -6.07 -24.44 2.11
C ALA A 143 -7.36 -24.19 1.31
N PHE A 144 -7.28 -23.83 0.03
CA PHE A 144 -8.45 -23.65 -0.83
C PHE A 144 -8.85 -24.93 -1.56
N LYS A 145 -8.01 -25.97 -1.52
CA LYS A 145 -8.28 -27.27 -2.14
C LYS A 145 -9.01 -28.23 -1.20
N ASP A 146 -8.90 -28.02 0.11
CA ASP A 146 -9.61 -28.81 1.11
C ASP A 146 -11.14 -28.60 0.97
N GLU A 147 -11.91 -29.65 1.25
CA GLU A 147 -13.36 -29.59 1.16
C GLU A 147 -13.94 -28.58 2.16
N GLY A 148 -14.65 -27.58 1.63
CA GLY A 148 -15.22 -26.48 2.40
C GLY A 148 -14.30 -25.27 2.61
N GLY A 149 -13.07 -25.31 2.09
CA GLY A 149 -12.11 -24.20 2.15
C GLY A 149 -11.78 -23.77 3.59
N VAL A 150 -11.38 -22.51 3.75
CA VAL A 150 -11.03 -21.95 5.06
C VAL A 150 -12.29 -21.67 5.87
N THR A 151 -12.41 -22.28 7.04
CA THR A 151 -13.57 -22.18 7.94
C THR A 151 -13.29 -21.35 9.19
N LEU A 152 -12.02 -21.14 9.55
CA LEU A 152 -11.65 -20.33 10.72
C LEU A 152 -10.27 -19.67 10.51
N VAL A 153 -10.11 -18.44 10.97
CA VAL A 153 -8.81 -17.75 11.03
C VAL A 153 -8.52 -17.32 12.47
N ASP A 154 -7.37 -17.75 12.98
CA ASP A 154 -6.90 -17.43 14.33
C ASP A 154 -5.59 -16.62 14.28
N PHE A 155 -5.64 -15.37 14.75
CA PHE A 155 -4.47 -14.50 14.86
C PHE A 155 -3.64 -14.75 16.13
N ASN A 156 -4.07 -15.67 17.00
CA ASN A 156 -3.29 -16.14 18.13
C ASN A 156 -2.28 -17.23 17.72
N VAL A 157 -1.10 -16.78 17.35
CA VAL A 157 0.03 -17.63 16.96
C VAL A 157 0.89 -18.08 18.15
N GLY A 158 0.33 -18.11 19.36
CA GLY A 158 0.89 -18.76 20.56
C GLY A 158 1.71 -17.86 21.49
N LYS A 159 2.48 -16.91 20.98
CA LYS A 159 3.25 -15.96 21.83
C LYS A 159 2.51 -14.66 22.13
N SER A 160 1.53 -14.31 21.31
CA SER A 160 0.78 -13.05 21.39
C SER A 160 -0.29 -13.05 20.31
N ASP A 161 -1.47 -12.53 20.64
CA ASP A 161 -2.49 -12.25 19.64
C ASP A 161 -2.12 -11.03 18.79
N ARG A 162 -2.19 -11.18 17.46
CA ARG A 162 -1.90 -10.09 16.51
C ARG A 162 -3.08 -9.14 16.31
N SER A 163 -4.30 -9.58 16.60
CA SER A 163 -5.51 -8.78 16.37
C SER A 163 -5.59 -7.55 17.28
N GLY A 164 -5.09 -7.65 18.52
CA GLY A 164 -5.05 -6.55 19.48
C GLY A 164 -3.97 -5.49 19.20
N HIS A 165 -3.08 -5.69 18.22
CA HIS A 165 -1.98 -4.77 17.96
C HIS A 165 -2.40 -3.62 17.05
N LYS A 166 -2.55 -2.43 17.62
CA LYS A 166 -2.82 -1.19 16.88
C LYS A 166 -1.60 -0.27 16.87
N VAL A 167 -1.10 0.02 15.67
CA VAL A 167 -0.04 1.00 15.44
C VAL A 167 -0.62 2.41 15.47
N THR A 168 0.00 3.32 16.22
CA THR A 168 -0.52 4.70 16.38
C THR A 168 0.54 5.78 16.12
N GLY A 169 0.08 6.91 15.59
CA GLY A 169 0.87 8.13 15.37
C GLY A 169 1.90 8.05 14.24
N LYS A 170 2.43 9.23 13.83
CA LYS A 170 3.43 9.38 12.75
C LYS A 170 4.68 8.53 12.96
N ARG A 171 5.05 8.28 14.23
CA ARG A 171 6.23 7.47 14.60
C ARG A 171 5.94 5.97 14.71
N LYS A 172 4.74 5.52 14.33
CA LYS A 172 4.31 4.10 14.39
C LYS A 172 4.58 3.47 15.75
N LYS A 173 4.14 4.15 16.81
CA LYS A 173 4.32 3.68 18.18
C LYS A 173 3.62 2.32 18.31
N ASN A 174 4.28 1.39 19.01
CA ASN A 174 3.85 0.00 19.20
C ASN A 174 3.95 -0.90 17.95
N ALA A 175 4.53 -0.43 16.84
CA ALA A 175 4.72 -1.27 15.67
C ALA A 175 5.69 -2.42 15.96
N GLN A 176 5.17 -3.64 15.81
CA GLN A 176 5.95 -4.84 16.01
C GLN A 176 6.76 -5.14 14.75
N HIS A 177 8.04 -5.46 14.93
CA HIS A 177 8.93 -5.82 13.83
C HIS A 177 8.90 -7.33 13.65
N PHE A 178 8.55 -7.77 12.43
CA PHE A 178 8.51 -9.16 12.02
C PHE A 178 9.65 -9.50 11.09
N GLU A 179 10.17 -10.71 11.25
CA GLU A 179 11.01 -11.39 10.27
C GLU A 179 10.13 -12.08 9.22
N SER A 180 10.69 -12.37 8.04
CA SER A 180 9.96 -13.00 6.93
C SER A 180 9.25 -14.31 7.30
N ASN A 181 9.82 -15.10 8.21
CA ASN A 181 9.24 -16.38 8.65
C ASN A 181 8.26 -16.26 9.84
N THR A 182 8.01 -15.05 10.34
CA THR A 182 7.12 -14.84 11.49
C THR A 182 5.69 -15.26 11.14
N ALA A 183 5.05 -16.03 12.01
CA ALA A 183 3.65 -16.43 11.85
C ALA A 183 2.71 -15.24 12.08
N LEU A 184 1.78 -15.03 11.15
CA LEU A 184 0.77 -13.98 11.19
C LEU A 184 -0.54 -14.51 11.79
N CYS A 185 -1.04 -15.61 11.23
CA CYS A 185 -2.26 -16.28 11.67
C CYS A 185 -2.21 -17.77 11.34
N LYS A 186 -3.22 -18.50 11.84
CA LYS A 186 -3.52 -19.88 11.47
C LYS A 186 -4.85 -19.88 10.70
N ALA A 187 -4.82 -20.23 9.43
CA ALA A 187 -6.02 -20.52 8.65
C ALA A 187 -6.36 -22.00 8.85
N ARG A 188 -7.58 -22.32 9.27
CA ARG A 188 -8.03 -23.68 9.53
C ARG A 188 -9.10 -24.07 8.52
N THR A 189 -8.95 -25.26 7.98
CA THR A 189 -9.94 -25.97 7.18
C THR A 189 -10.58 -27.08 8.04
N ASN A 190 -11.51 -27.85 7.49
CA ASN A 190 -12.13 -28.95 8.24
C ASN A 190 -11.11 -30.02 8.65
N ASP A 191 -10.09 -30.23 7.81
CA ASP A 191 -9.11 -31.31 8.01
C ASP A 191 -7.88 -30.82 8.77
N THR A 192 -7.36 -29.64 8.46
CA THR A 192 -6.04 -29.21 8.94
C THR A 192 -5.93 -27.71 9.21
N SER A 193 -4.77 -27.30 9.74
CA SER A 193 -4.45 -25.89 10.01
C SER A 193 -3.15 -25.47 9.34
N TYR A 194 -3.19 -24.33 8.68
CA TYR A 194 -2.13 -23.74 7.87
C TYR A 194 -1.60 -22.48 8.55
N ILE A 195 -0.28 -22.42 8.76
CA ILE A 195 0.36 -21.23 9.33
C ILE A 195 0.72 -20.27 8.20
N VAL A 196 0.08 -19.11 8.21
CA VAL A 196 0.38 -18.01 7.29
C VAL A 196 1.54 -17.19 7.86
N ARG A 197 2.48 -16.77 7.02
CA ARG A 197 3.71 -16.09 7.43
C ARG A 197 3.89 -14.74 6.75
N CYS A 198 4.81 -13.96 7.29
CA CYS A 198 5.00 -12.57 6.88
C CYS A 198 5.58 -12.43 5.46
N CYS A 199 6.37 -13.40 4.97
CA CYS A 199 7.11 -13.38 3.69
C CYS A 199 8.19 -12.28 3.58
N VAL A 200 7.92 -11.10 4.11
CA VAL A 200 8.75 -9.90 4.05
C VAL A 200 9.03 -9.41 5.47
N LYS A 201 10.31 -9.16 5.78
CA LYS A 201 10.71 -8.52 7.03
C LYS A 201 10.23 -7.06 7.06
N GLY A 202 9.56 -6.66 8.14
CA GLY A 202 9.03 -5.29 8.27
C GLY A 202 8.20 -5.06 9.52
N SER A 203 7.68 -3.84 9.65
CA SER A 203 6.79 -3.48 10.76
C SER A 203 5.34 -3.87 10.43
N LEU A 204 4.69 -4.65 11.31
CA LEU A 204 3.25 -4.91 11.24
C LEU A 204 2.49 -3.61 11.50
N LEU A 205 1.60 -3.24 10.57
CA LEU A 205 0.72 -2.08 10.71
C LEU A 205 -0.71 -2.49 11.06
N GLU A 206 -1.21 -3.52 10.40
CA GLU A 206 -2.60 -3.95 10.47
C GLU A 206 -2.70 -5.45 10.16
N VAL A 207 -3.64 -6.11 10.83
CA VAL A 207 -4.16 -7.44 10.46
C VAL A 207 -5.64 -7.32 10.18
N ASN A 208 -6.15 -8.15 9.27
CA ASN A 208 -7.57 -8.15 8.94
C ASN A 208 -8.38 -8.91 9.99
N ASP A 209 -8.75 -8.23 11.07
CA ASP A 209 -9.54 -8.78 12.18
C ASP A 209 -10.94 -9.25 11.75
N ARG A 210 -11.46 -8.78 10.61
CA ARG A 210 -12.72 -9.25 10.01
C ARG A 210 -12.68 -10.76 9.76
N LEU A 211 -11.52 -11.32 9.42
CA LEU A 211 -11.35 -12.75 9.15
C LEU A 211 -11.68 -13.65 10.35
N ILE A 212 -11.65 -13.11 11.57
CA ILE A 212 -12.08 -13.84 12.78
C ILE A 212 -13.58 -14.13 12.73
N LYS A 213 -14.37 -13.17 12.21
CA LYS A 213 -15.83 -13.26 12.12
C LYS A 213 -16.30 -13.77 10.76
N GLN A 214 -15.53 -13.52 9.71
CA GLN A 214 -15.87 -13.79 8.31
C GLN A 214 -14.68 -14.46 7.59
N PRO A 215 -14.37 -15.73 7.93
CA PRO A 215 -13.28 -16.48 7.28
C PRO A 215 -13.55 -16.75 5.79
N GLU A 216 -14.82 -16.75 5.37
CA GLU A 216 -15.25 -16.95 3.98
C GLU A 216 -14.70 -15.90 2.99
N LEU A 217 -14.24 -14.73 3.48
CA LEU A 217 -13.55 -13.73 2.67
C LEU A 217 -12.29 -14.30 2.01
N LEU A 218 -11.61 -15.25 2.67
CA LEU A 218 -10.46 -15.93 2.08
C LEU A 218 -10.85 -16.84 0.91
N ASN A 219 -12.04 -17.43 0.94
CA ASN A 219 -12.49 -18.32 -0.13
C ASN A 219 -13.03 -17.53 -1.34
N SER A 220 -13.71 -16.40 -1.09
CA SER A 220 -14.39 -15.61 -2.12
C SER A 220 -13.53 -14.49 -2.72
N SER A 221 -12.63 -13.90 -1.94
CA SER A 221 -11.90 -12.67 -2.31
C SER A 221 -10.51 -12.60 -1.67
N ALA A 222 -9.77 -13.71 -1.70
CA ALA A 222 -8.45 -13.87 -1.09
C ALA A 222 -7.48 -12.72 -1.39
N ASP A 223 -7.47 -12.26 -2.64
CA ASP A 223 -6.59 -11.23 -3.20
C ASP A 223 -7.03 -9.79 -2.89
N ARG A 224 -8.27 -9.60 -2.42
CA ARG A 224 -8.89 -8.29 -2.16
C ARG A 224 -9.24 -8.12 -0.70
N GLU A 225 -10.49 -8.40 -0.32
CA GLU A 225 -10.97 -8.22 1.05
C GLU A 225 -10.45 -9.28 2.01
N GLY A 226 -10.01 -10.42 1.48
CA GLY A 226 -9.41 -11.54 2.21
C GLY A 226 -7.92 -11.34 2.56
N TYR A 227 -7.35 -10.14 2.41
CA TYR A 227 -5.96 -9.91 2.80
C TYR A 227 -5.73 -10.24 4.29
N ILE A 228 -4.51 -10.62 4.65
CA ILE A 228 -4.19 -11.08 6.01
C ILE A 228 -3.52 -10.00 6.84
N ALA A 229 -2.51 -9.33 6.28
CA ALA A 229 -1.77 -8.30 7.00
C ALA A 229 -1.18 -7.23 6.08
N ILE A 230 -0.97 -6.04 6.64
CA ILE A 230 -0.26 -4.93 6.02
C ILE A 230 1.06 -4.71 6.76
N ILE A 231 2.16 -4.83 6.02
CA ILE A 231 3.53 -4.69 6.51
C ILE A 231 4.21 -3.51 5.83
N MET A 232 4.98 -2.75 6.59
CA MET A 232 5.93 -1.80 6.01
C MET A 232 7.38 -2.28 6.18
N PRO A 233 7.99 -2.85 5.12
CA PRO A 233 9.42 -3.15 5.10
C PRO A 233 10.27 -1.88 5.04
N LYS A 234 11.52 -1.99 5.50
CA LYS A 234 12.55 -1.00 5.17
C LYS A 234 13.01 -1.21 3.73
N PRO A 235 13.52 -0.16 3.04
CA PRO A 235 14.02 -0.31 1.67
C PRO A 235 15.06 -1.44 1.51
N ALA A 236 16.00 -1.56 2.44
CA ALA A 236 17.01 -2.63 2.41
C ALA A 236 16.43 -4.04 2.60
N ASP A 237 15.40 -4.19 3.44
CA ASP A 237 14.74 -5.47 3.67
C ASP A 237 13.89 -5.88 2.46
N TRP A 238 13.30 -4.91 1.77
CA TRP A 238 12.57 -5.17 0.52
C TRP A 238 13.46 -5.72 -0.58
N VAL A 239 14.66 -5.17 -0.78
CA VAL A 239 15.59 -5.67 -1.81
C VAL A 239 15.90 -7.15 -1.60
N LYS A 240 16.09 -7.57 -0.33
CA LYS A 240 16.31 -8.97 0.03
C LYS A 240 15.07 -9.84 -0.21
N ALA A 241 13.90 -9.36 0.18
CA ALA A 241 12.65 -10.11 -0.01
C ALA A 241 12.34 -10.28 -1.50
N LYS A 242 12.48 -9.22 -2.31
CA LYS A 242 12.23 -9.25 -3.76
C LYS A 242 13.08 -10.30 -4.49
N ALA A 243 14.31 -10.55 -4.04
CA ALA A 243 15.18 -11.57 -4.63
C ALA A 243 14.66 -13.01 -4.43
N THR A 244 13.75 -13.23 -3.48
CA THR A 244 13.15 -14.55 -3.19
C THR A 244 11.73 -14.71 -3.70
N LEU A 245 11.12 -13.62 -4.16
CA LEU A 245 9.73 -13.60 -4.62
C LEU A 245 9.67 -13.66 -6.15
N LEU A 246 8.62 -14.30 -6.67
CA LEU A 246 8.39 -14.43 -8.11
C LEU A 246 7.43 -13.35 -8.63
N GLY A 247 7.65 -12.94 -9.88
CA GLY A 247 6.67 -12.16 -10.63
C GLY A 247 5.43 -12.98 -11.00
N ILE A 248 4.37 -12.32 -11.50
CA ILE A 248 3.11 -13.01 -11.85
C ILE A 248 3.28 -14.00 -13.01
N GLU A 249 4.10 -13.67 -14.00
CA GLU A 249 4.40 -14.53 -15.16
C GLU A 249 5.18 -15.77 -14.74
N GLU A 250 6.25 -15.58 -13.97
CA GLU A 250 7.08 -16.66 -13.43
C GLU A 250 6.26 -17.61 -12.55
N TYR A 251 5.38 -17.04 -11.71
CA TYR A 251 4.51 -17.80 -10.85
C TYR A 251 3.46 -18.60 -11.63
N ARG A 252 2.86 -18.00 -12.67
CA ARG A 252 1.90 -18.68 -13.56
C ARG A 252 2.54 -19.87 -14.26
N GLU A 253 3.77 -19.73 -14.75
CA GLU A 253 4.46 -20.84 -15.39
C GLU A 253 4.82 -21.94 -14.38
N LEU A 254 5.26 -21.57 -13.17
CA LEU A 254 5.53 -22.52 -12.08
C LEU A 254 4.27 -23.30 -11.64
N ARG A 255 3.10 -22.66 -11.65
CA ARG A 255 1.81 -23.23 -11.21
C ARG A 255 0.85 -23.57 -12.35
N LYS A 256 1.35 -23.66 -13.57
CA LYS A 256 0.57 -23.91 -14.78
C LYS A 256 -0.31 -25.15 -14.66
N ASP A 257 0.26 -26.23 -14.14
CA ASP A 257 -0.44 -27.50 -13.92
C ASP A 257 -1.61 -27.37 -12.93
N MET A 258 -1.48 -26.52 -11.91
CA MET A 258 -2.54 -26.28 -10.92
C MET A 258 -3.61 -25.30 -11.41
N LEU A 259 -3.23 -24.33 -12.25
CA LEU A 259 -4.17 -23.35 -12.80
C LEU A 259 -5.00 -23.95 -13.95
N LEU A 260 -4.44 -24.89 -14.72
CA LEU A 260 -5.16 -25.61 -15.78
C LEU A 260 -6.19 -26.60 -15.22
N GLN A 261 -6.03 -27.08 -13.99
CA GLN A 261 -7.00 -27.96 -13.32
C GLN A 261 -8.20 -27.22 -12.70
N ALA A 262 -8.17 -25.89 -12.68
CA ALA A 262 -9.24 -25.05 -12.13
C ALA A 262 -10.20 -24.48 -13.20
N LEU A 263 -10.01 -24.84 -14.47
CA LEU A 263 -10.88 -24.56 -15.62
C LEU A 263 -11.51 -25.86 -16.12
#